data_AF-A0AAU1BFD6-F1
#
_entry.id   AF-A0AAU1BFD6-F1
#
_cell.length_a   1.000
_cell.length_b   1.000
_cell.length_c   1.000
_cell.angle_alpha   90.00
_cell.angle_beta   90.00
_cell.angle_gamma   90.00
#
_symmetry.space_group_name_H-M   'P 1'
#
loop_
_entity.id
_entity.type
_entity.pdbx_description
1 polymer ?
#
loop_
_entity_poly.entity_id
_entity_poly.type
_entity_poly.pdbx_seq_one_letter_code
_entity_poly.pdbx_strand_id
1 'polypeptide(L)'
;MTTLLQELSKKAAERWAAILLGPGLLFVACLLLAHHQRFGHALDLAYLRAYVRALATDEANQEPAGLFVMAALVLLGAAVAGLLAASAGRFVERCRLPERPWRYLAALSKWRAWRWDRADAALARAVTKAGQALARDRLLGVTTVRRFPAVERRQARRDRISGTRPVKPTWPAQRMTGAADRVRRRYGVDLAEVWPYAWSLAGGELRGDIQTVRDGFAASARLTAWAWGYAAIAIGTGWWPAALLAAVLLPVAGRRGREAVDALATLAESAVDLHVRDVAERLGVACPDAFGPTTAAAVNTILRA
;
A
#
# COMPACT_ATOMS: atom_id res chain seq x y z
N MET A 1 32.13 -13.82 19.58
CA MET A 1 30.82 -13.12 19.48
C MET A 1 30.82 -11.95 18.48
N THR A 2 31.97 -11.48 18.00
CA THR A 2 32.10 -10.42 16.98
C THR A 2 31.86 -10.92 15.55
N THR A 3 32.20 -12.18 15.25
CA THR A 3 32.08 -12.78 13.92
C THR A 3 30.63 -13.00 13.47
N LEU A 4 29.74 -13.39 14.38
CA LEU A 4 28.29 -13.50 14.11
C LEU A 4 27.64 -12.12 13.91
N LEU A 5 28.07 -11.10 14.67
CA LEU A 5 27.63 -9.72 14.49
C LEU A 5 28.14 -9.12 13.16
N GLN A 6 29.34 -9.48 12.73
CA GLN A 6 29.89 -9.12 11.41
C GLN A 6 29.20 -9.85 10.26
N GLU A 7 28.90 -11.14 10.39
CA GLU A 7 28.11 -11.91 9.42
C GLU A 7 26.70 -11.34 9.27
N LEU A 8 26.05 -11.02 10.38
CA LEU A 8 24.72 -10.41 10.40
C LEU A 8 24.73 -8.98 9.85
N SER A 9 25.73 -8.17 10.19
CA SER A 9 25.85 -6.81 9.66
C SER A 9 26.20 -6.81 8.17
N LYS A 10 27.03 -7.75 7.71
CA LYS A 10 27.37 -7.93 6.30
C LYS A 10 26.17 -8.41 5.48
N LYS A 11 25.45 -9.45 5.93
CA LYS A 11 24.22 -9.91 5.24
C LYS A 11 23.12 -8.86 5.25
N ALA A 12 22.98 -8.11 6.34
CA ALA A 12 22.09 -6.97 6.38
C ALA A 12 22.54 -5.91 5.37
N ALA A 13 23.82 -5.50 5.39
CA ALA A 13 24.37 -4.50 4.49
C ALA A 13 24.23 -4.91 3.01
N GLU A 14 24.52 -6.17 2.66
CA GLU A 14 24.34 -6.71 1.31
C GLU A 14 22.86 -6.71 0.88
N ARG A 15 21.95 -7.09 1.78
CA ARG A 15 20.51 -7.08 1.49
C ARG A 15 19.95 -5.66 1.37
N TRP A 16 20.36 -4.75 2.24
CA TRP A 16 20.01 -3.33 2.16
C TRP A 16 20.61 -2.69 0.91
N ALA A 17 21.85 -3.02 0.59
CA ALA A 17 22.52 -2.58 -0.63
C ALA A 17 21.78 -3.09 -1.86
N ALA A 18 21.46 -4.38 -1.97
CA ALA A 18 20.70 -4.90 -3.10
C ALA A 18 19.31 -4.25 -3.23
N ILE A 19 18.63 -3.99 -2.11
CA ILE A 19 17.30 -3.36 -2.08
C ILE A 19 17.35 -1.86 -2.40
N LEU A 20 18.43 -1.14 -2.07
CA LEU A 20 18.58 0.31 -2.35
C LEU A 20 19.34 0.59 -3.66
N LEU A 21 20.51 -0.03 -3.84
CA LEU A 21 21.38 0.20 -4.99
C LEU A 21 20.81 -0.41 -6.26
N GLY A 22 20.16 -1.58 -6.23
CA GLY A 22 19.59 -2.17 -7.44
C GLY A 22 18.59 -1.23 -8.15
N PRO A 23 17.54 -0.77 -7.45
CA PRO A 23 16.59 0.19 -8.01
C PRO A 23 17.21 1.56 -8.27
N GLY A 24 18.11 2.03 -7.40
CA GLY A 24 18.79 3.32 -7.54
C GLY A 24 19.71 3.39 -8.75
N LEU A 25 20.50 2.35 -9.00
CA LEU A 25 21.36 2.22 -10.17
C LEU A 25 20.53 2.16 -11.44
N LEU A 26 19.43 1.40 -11.45
CA LEU A 26 18.53 1.33 -12.60
C LEU A 26 17.92 2.71 -12.89
N PHE A 27 17.52 3.45 -11.85
CA PHE A 27 17.01 4.80 -12.00
C PHE A 27 18.06 5.77 -12.55
N VAL A 28 19.29 5.75 -12.02
CA VAL A 28 20.38 6.61 -12.51
C VAL A 28 20.76 6.25 -13.94
N ALA A 29 20.84 4.96 -14.28
CA ALA A 29 21.06 4.50 -15.64
C ALA A 29 19.96 4.99 -16.58
N CYS A 30 18.69 4.87 -16.19
CA CYS A 30 17.56 5.41 -16.93
C CYS A 30 17.62 6.94 -17.08
N LEU A 31 18.00 7.66 -16.04
CA LEU A 31 18.14 9.12 -16.07
C LEU A 31 19.23 9.56 -17.06
N LEU A 32 20.39 8.90 -17.02
CA LEU A 32 21.50 9.15 -17.93
C LEU A 32 21.11 8.85 -19.39
N LEU A 33 20.51 7.68 -19.63
CA LEU A 33 19.98 7.30 -20.95
C LEU A 33 18.95 8.31 -21.46
N ALA A 34 18.02 8.74 -20.60
CA ALA A 34 16.99 9.70 -20.94
C ALA A 34 17.56 11.09 -21.28
N HIS A 35 18.57 11.53 -20.53
CA HIS A 35 19.23 12.82 -20.76
C HIS A 35 19.93 12.85 -22.14
N HIS A 36 20.55 11.74 -22.53
CA HIS A 36 21.25 11.64 -23.82
C HIS A 36 20.33 11.34 -25.01
N GLN A 37 19.34 10.45 -24.89
CA GLN A 37 18.65 9.89 -26.06
C GLN A 37 17.33 10.58 -26.46
N ARG A 38 16.71 11.40 -25.59
CA ARG A 38 15.47 12.19 -25.85
C ARG A 38 14.40 11.42 -26.66
N PHE A 39 13.47 12.14 -27.31
CA PHE A 39 12.29 11.57 -27.99
C PHE A 39 12.60 10.76 -29.26
N GLY A 40 13.71 11.05 -29.95
CA GLY A 40 13.98 10.54 -31.31
C GLY A 40 14.81 9.26 -31.39
N HIS A 41 15.65 8.96 -30.39
CA HIS A 41 16.59 7.82 -30.42
C HIS A 41 16.49 6.94 -29.15
N ALA A 42 15.31 6.91 -28.52
CA ALA A 42 15.08 6.35 -27.18
C ALA A 42 15.46 4.88 -26.96
N LEU A 43 15.70 4.11 -28.03
CA LEU A 43 16.17 2.72 -28.02
C LEU A 43 17.30 2.48 -29.03
N ASP A 44 18.03 3.53 -29.43
CA ASP A 44 19.12 3.34 -30.38
C ASP A 44 20.34 2.73 -29.69
N LEU A 45 20.41 1.39 -29.72
CA LEU A 45 21.53 0.62 -29.20
C LEU A 45 22.85 0.94 -29.93
N ALA A 46 22.80 1.42 -31.18
CA ALA A 46 24.00 1.78 -31.92
C ALA A 46 24.60 3.08 -31.38
N TYR A 47 23.76 4.08 -31.09
CA TYR A 47 24.20 5.33 -30.46
C TYR A 47 24.76 5.10 -29.05
N LEU A 48 24.14 4.21 -28.27
CA LEU A 48 24.64 3.85 -26.94
C LEU A 48 26.02 3.17 -27.00
N ARG A 49 26.21 2.25 -27.95
CA ARG A 49 27.50 1.58 -28.17
C ARG A 49 28.58 2.55 -28.65
N ALA A 50 28.23 3.50 -29.51
CA ALA A 50 29.14 4.55 -29.96
C ALA A 50 29.55 5.47 -28.81
N TYR A 51 28.61 5.86 -27.95
CA TYR A 51 28.89 6.69 -26.77
C TYR A 51 29.75 5.97 -25.73
N VAL A 52 29.44 4.70 -25.42
CA VAL A 52 30.25 3.90 -24.48
C VAL A 52 31.67 3.67 -25.04
N ARG A 53 31.80 3.44 -26.36
CA ARG A 53 33.12 3.37 -27.00
C ARG A 53 33.85 4.70 -26.96
N ALA A 54 33.18 5.81 -27.24
CA ALA A 54 33.76 7.14 -27.16
C ALA A 54 34.25 7.47 -25.74
N LEU A 55 33.46 7.11 -24.70
CA LEU A 55 33.85 7.24 -23.30
C LEU A 55 35.07 6.37 -22.96
N ALA A 56 35.16 5.16 -23.52
CA ALA A 56 36.28 4.25 -23.28
C ALA A 56 37.57 4.67 -24.00
N THR A 57 37.46 5.47 -25.07
CA THR A 57 38.61 5.96 -25.84
C THR A 57 39.12 7.32 -25.39
N ASP A 58 38.41 8.03 -24.52
CA ASP A 58 38.79 9.36 -24.03
C ASP A 58 39.96 9.26 -23.01
N GLU A 59 41.04 10.02 -23.21
CA GLU A 59 42.27 9.94 -22.40
C GLU A 59 42.00 10.18 -20.90
N ALA A 60 41.01 11.00 -20.57
CA ALA A 60 40.59 11.28 -19.19
C ALA A 60 39.98 10.06 -18.46
N ASN A 61 39.48 9.05 -19.19
CA ASN A 61 38.93 7.81 -18.62
C ASN A 61 39.93 6.65 -18.62
N GLN A 62 41.15 6.85 -19.17
CA GLN A 62 42.23 5.87 -19.05
C GLN A 62 42.98 5.98 -17.72
N GLU A 63 42.85 7.11 -17.02
CA GLU A 63 43.35 7.21 -15.65
C GLU A 63 42.46 6.41 -14.68
N PRO A 64 43.01 5.45 -13.91
CA PRO A 64 42.22 4.65 -12.98
C PRO A 64 41.44 5.51 -11.97
N ALA A 65 41.98 6.68 -11.62
CA ALA A 65 41.31 7.65 -10.75
C ALA A 65 39.98 8.17 -11.33
N GLY A 66 39.90 8.47 -12.64
CA GLY A 66 38.69 8.98 -13.28
C GLY A 66 37.54 7.97 -13.29
N LEU A 67 37.85 6.70 -13.56
CA LEU A 67 36.90 5.59 -13.44
C LEU A 67 36.37 5.42 -12.02
N PHE A 68 37.22 5.54 -10.99
CA PHE A 68 36.79 5.48 -9.60
C PHE A 68 35.89 6.65 -9.23
N VAL A 69 36.20 7.88 -9.65
CA VAL A 69 35.36 9.05 -9.37
C VAL A 69 34.00 8.92 -10.05
N MET A 70 33.95 8.50 -11.30
CA MET A 70 32.68 8.27 -12.02
C MET A 70 31.85 7.17 -11.38
N ALA A 71 32.46 6.03 -11.05
CA ALA A 71 31.79 4.96 -10.31
C ALA A 71 31.28 5.44 -8.95
N ALA A 72 32.08 6.20 -8.20
CA ALA A 72 31.69 6.78 -6.92
C ALA A 72 30.53 7.77 -7.07
N LEU A 73 30.55 8.63 -8.09
CA LEU A 73 29.48 9.60 -8.38
C LEU A 73 28.17 8.89 -8.74
N VAL A 74 28.22 7.84 -9.56
CA VAL A 74 27.05 7.02 -9.93
C VAL A 74 26.50 6.29 -8.71
N LEU A 75 27.36 5.70 -7.88
CA LEU A 75 26.96 5.03 -6.64
C LEU A 75 26.36 6.01 -5.63
N LEU A 76 26.94 7.20 -5.48
CA LEU A 76 26.39 8.27 -4.64
C LEU A 76 25.03 8.75 -5.17
N GLY A 77 24.90 8.96 -6.48
CA GLY A 77 23.63 9.31 -7.11
C GLY A 77 22.56 8.25 -6.89
N ALA A 78 22.92 6.97 -7.03
CA ALA A 78 22.03 5.84 -6.77
C ALA A 78 21.62 5.76 -5.29
N ALA A 79 22.55 6.02 -4.37
CA ALA A 79 22.28 6.07 -2.94
C ALA A 79 21.33 7.21 -2.58
N VAL A 80 21.58 8.43 -3.10
CA VAL A 80 20.71 9.60 -2.89
C VAL A 80 19.32 9.35 -3.46
N ALA A 81 19.21 8.81 -4.69
CA ALA A 81 17.94 8.44 -5.27
C ALA A 81 17.20 7.38 -4.44
N GLY A 82 17.91 6.39 -3.92
CA GLY A 82 17.38 5.38 -3.01
C GLY A 82 16.84 5.98 -1.70
N LEU A 83 17.57 6.93 -1.10
CA LEU A 83 17.12 7.64 0.11
C LEU A 83 15.90 8.52 -0.16
N LEU A 84 15.88 9.24 -1.29
CA LEU A 84 14.74 10.05 -1.71
C LEU A 84 13.51 9.18 -1.98
N ALA A 85 13.68 8.02 -2.62
CA ALA A 85 12.59 7.07 -2.82
C ALA A 85 12.09 6.47 -1.50
N ALA A 86 12.98 6.22 -0.54
CA ALA A 86 12.60 5.75 0.79
C ALA A 86 11.84 6.81 1.60
N SER A 87 12.29 8.07 1.57
CA SER A 87 11.60 9.18 2.26
C SER A 87 10.27 9.51 1.59
N ALA A 88 10.23 9.54 0.26
CA ALA A 88 9.01 9.68 -0.52
C ALA A 88 8.06 8.49 -0.29
N GLY A 89 8.58 7.27 -0.10
CA GLY A 89 7.79 6.11 0.29
C GLY A 89 7.02 6.35 1.60
N ARG A 90 7.68 6.87 2.64
CA ARG A 90 7.01 7.24 3.90
C ARG A 90 5.98 8.36 3.70
N PHE A 91 6.27 9.32 2.83
CA PHE A 91 5.31 10.37 2.48
C PHE A 91 4.09 9.78 1.77
N VAL A 92 4.28 8.83 0.85
CA VAL A 92 3.20 8.10 0.18
C VAL A 92 2.37 7.30 1.19
N GLU A 93 3.00 6.66 2.18
CA GLU A 93 2.26 6.00 3.27
C GLU A 93 1.37 6.99 4.04
N ARG A 94 1.90 8.15 4.42
CA ARG A 94 1.14 9.21 5.09
C ARG A 94 -0.01 9.72 4.22
N CYS A 95 0.21 9.89 2.92
CA CYS A 95 -0.85 10.26 1.98
C CYS A 95 -1.91 9.15 1.84
N ARG A 96 -1.52 7.88 1.94
CA ARG A 96 -2.43 6.74 1.89
C ARG A 96 -3.23 6.57 3.18
N LEU A 97 -2.69 6.97 4.33
CA LEU A 97 -3.33 6.93 5.64
C LEU A 97 -3.27 8.32 6.32
N PRO A 98 -4.01 9.31 5.82
CA PRO A 98 -3.97 10.65 6.39
C PRO A 98 -4.63 10.66 7.77
N GLU A 99 -3.87 11.03 8.79
CA GLU A 99 -4.35 11.20 10.17
C GLU A 99 -5.35 12.35 10.30
N ARG A 100 -5.14 13.43 9.52
CA ARG A 100 -6.03 14.59 9.48
C ARG A 100 -6.55 14.87 8.07
N PRO A 101 -7.85 15.16 7.90
CA PRO A 101 -8.42 15.50 6.61
C PRO A 101 -7.91 16.89 6.20
N TRP A 102 -6.90 16.94 5.33
CA TRP A 102 -6.52 18.18 4.68
C TRP A 102 -7.73 18.73 3.91
N ARG A 103 -7.99 20.05 3.94
CA ARG A 103 -9.18 20.64 3.30
C ARG A 103 -9.33 20.24 1.82
N TYR A 104 -8.22 20.10 1.10
CA TYR A 104 -8.18 19.64 -0.30
C TYR A 104 -8.58 18.18 -0.48
N LEU A 105 -8.32 17.32 0.52
CA LEU A 105 -8.71 15.91 0.52
C LEU A 105 -10.22 15.71 0.74
N ALA A 106 -10.92 16.72 1.27
CA ALA A 106 -12.39 16.67 1.44
C ALA A 106 -13.13 16.70 0.09
N ALA A 107 -12.59 17.38 -0.92
CA ALA A 107 -13.15 17.33 -2.27
C ALA A 107 -13.02 15.92 -2.87
N LEU A 108 -11.89 15.24 -2.62
CA LEU A 108 -11.66 13.87 -3.06
C LEU A 108 -12.58 12.86 -2.36
N SER A 109 -12.80 13.00 -1.05
CA SER A 109 -13.76 12.14 -0.34
C SER A 109 -15.18 12.34 -0.87
N LYS A 110 -15.61 13.58 -1.11
CA LYS A 110 -16.91 13.90 -1.74
C LYS A 110 -17.05 13.31 -3.15
N TRP A 111 -16.04 13.49 -4.00
CA TRP A 111 -16.04 12.93 -5.35
C TRP A 111 -16.11 11.40 -5.33
N ARG A 112 -15.37 10.76 -4.43
CA ARG A 112 -15.42 9.31 -4.24
C ARG A 112 -16.77 8.84 -3.69
N ALA A 113 -17.34 9.57 -2.74
CA ALA A 113 -18.67 9.30 -2.22
C ALA A 113 -19.71 9.39 -3.34
N TRP A 114 -19.67 10.44 -4.16
CA TRP A 114 -20.54 10.57 -5.34
C TRP A 114 -20.39 9.42 -6.33
N ARG A 115 -19.15 8.99 -6.62
CA ARG A 115 -18.89 7.81 -7.48
C ARG A 115 -19.44 6.52 -6.89
N TRP A 116 -19.35 6.37 -5.57
CA TRP A 116 -19.88 5.23 -4.85
C TRP A 116 -21.41 5.27 -4.86
N ASP A 117 -22.03 6.42 -4.55
CA ASP A 117 -23.48 6.64 -4.56
C ASP A 117 -24.05 6.30 -5.96
N ARG A 118 -23.35 6.68 -7.04
CA ARG A 118 -23.72 6.30 -8.42
C ARG A 118 -23.64 4.80 -8.67
N ALA A 119 -22.62 4.13 -8.13
CA ALA A 119 -22.46 2.68 -8.25
C ALA A 119 -23.49 1.92 -7.42
N ASP A 120 -23.78 2.40 -6.20
CA ASP A 120 -24.76 1.83 -5.29
C ASP A 120 -26.19 1.99 -5.81
N ALA A 121 -26.53 3.16 -6.38
CA ALA A 121 -27.80 3.34 -7.08
C ALA A 121 -27.98 2.37 -8.26
N ALA A 122 -26.88 2.02 -8.96
CA ALA A 122 -26.92 1.03 -10.03
C ALA A 122 -27.08 -0.41 -9.50
N LEU A 123 -26.51 -0.71 -8.33
CA LEU A 123 -26.71 -1.99 -7.64
C LEU A 123 -28.15 -2.10 -7.11
N ALA A 124 -28.65 -1.07 -6.43
CA ALA A 124 -30.03 -1.02 -5.93
C ALA A 124 -31.04 -1.32 -7.04
N ARG A 125 -30.89 -0.67 -8.21
CA ARG A 125 -31.72 -0.96 -9.39
C ARG A 125 -31.61 -2.41 -9.87
N ALA A 126 -30.41 -3.01 -9.83
CA ALA A 126 -30.22 -4.41 -10.23
C ALA A 126 -30.87 -5.37 -9.22
N VAL A 127 -30.75 -5.08 -7.91
CA VAL A 127 -31.37 -5.86 -6.84
C VAL A 127 -32.90 -5.77 -6.91
N THR A 128 -33.47 -4.58 -7.13
CA THR A 128 -34.93 -4.43 -7.31
C THR A 128 -35.43 -5.25 -8.49
N LYS A 129 -34.74 -5.22 -9.63
CA LYS A 129 -35.09 -6.04 -10.82
C LYS A 129 -34.99 -7.54 -10.53
N ALA A 130 -33.95 -7.97 -9.80
CA ALA A 130 -33.80 -9.36 -9.39
C ALA A 130 -34.92 -9.79 -8.42
N GLY A 131 -35.28 -8.95 -7.46
CA GLY A 131 -36.39 -9.18 -6.53
C GLY A 131 -37.74 -9.28 -7.24
N GLN A 132 -38.01 -8.42 -8.23
CA GLN A 132 -39.21 -8.48 -9.06
C GLN A 132 -39.28 -9.77 -9.90
N ALA A 133 -38.14 -10.21 -10.46
CA ALA A 133 -38.06 -11.48 -11.17
C ALA A 133 -38.34 -12.66 -10.24
N LEU A 134 -37.75 -12.67 -9.04
CA LEU A 134 -37.98 -13.71 -8.04
C LEU A 134 -39.43 -13.73 -7.55
N ALA A 135 -40.05 -12.57 -7.36
CA ALA A 135 -41.47 -12.46 -7.00
C ALA A 135 -42.38 -13.05 -8.09
N ARG A 136 -42.06 -12.80 -9.37
CA ARG A 136 -42.78 -13.41 -10.51
C ARG A 136 -42.58 -14.92 -10.57
N ASP A 137 -41.34 -15.38 -10.39
CA ASP A 137 -41.02 -16.82 -10.39
C ASP A 137 -41.76 -17.55 -9.25
N ARG A 138 -41.89 -16.93 -8.07
CA ARG A 138 -42.73 -17.45 -6.96
C ARG A 138 -44.20 -17.56 -7.33
N LEU A 139 -44.77 -16.58 -8.01
CA LEU A 139 -46.16 -16.62 -8.47
C LEU A 139 -46.40 -17.72 -9.51
N LEU A 140 -45.39 -18.04 -10.32
CA LEU A 140 -45.43 -19.11 -11.33
C LEU A 140 -45.07 -20.50 -10.77
N GLY A 141 -44.86 -20.64 -9.46
CA GLY A 141 -44.50 -21.91 -8.83
C GLY A 141 -43.09 -22.42 -9.16
N VAL A 142 -42.20 -21.54 -9.65
CA VAL A 142 -40.82 -21.91 -9.98
C VAL A 142 -39.96 -21.95 -8.72
N THR A 143 -39.44 -23.13 -8.38
CA THR A 143 -38.63 -23.38 -7.17
C THR A 143 -37.12 -23.32 -7.40
N THR A 144 -36.67 -23.04 -8.62
CA THR A 144 -35.25 -23.05 -8.96
C THR A 144 -34.53 -21.81 -8.44
N VAL A 145 -33.35 -22.01 -7.84
CA VAL A 145 -32.49 -20.90 -7.38
C VAL A 145 -31.87 -20.19 -8.58
N ARG A 146 -32.45 -19.06 -8.95
CA ARG A 146 -31.94 -18.23 -10.04
C ARG A 146 -30.79 -17.35 -9.55
N ARG A 147 -29.62 -17.47 -10.20
CA ARG A 147 -28.51 -16.53 -9.99
C ARG A 147 -28.70 -15.27 -10.80
N PHE A 148 -28.29 -14.14 -10.22
CA PHE A 148 -28.34 -12.83 -10.86
C PHE A 148 -26.92 -12.29 -11.07
N PRO A 149 -26.18 -12.73 -12.11
CA PRO A 149 -24.80 -12.29 -12.36
C PRO A 149 -24.69 -10.78 -12.63
N ALA A 150 -25.80 -10.13 -12.98
CA ALA A 150 -25.86 -8.67 -13.06
C ALA A 150 -25.72 -7.99 -11.69
N VAL A 151 -26.31 -8.57 -10.63
CA VAL A 151 -26.19 -8.07 -9.25
C VAL A 151 -24.76 -8.26 -8.76
N GLU A 152 -24.20 -9.45 -8.92
CA GLU A 152 -22.81 -9.77 -8.52
C GLU A 152 -21.79 -8.83 -9.19
N ARG A 153 -21.91 -8.61 -10.52
CA ARG A 153 -21.02 -7.69 -11.25
C ARG A 153 -21.14 -6.24 -10.79
N ARG A 154 -22.35 -5.79 -10.40
CA ARG A 154 -22.57 -4.43 -9.90
C ARG A 154 -22.08 -4.27 -8.47
N GLN A 155 -22.27 -5.29 -7.65
CA GLN A 155 -21.72 -5.38 -6.29
C GLN A 155 -20.20 -5.33 -6.32
N ALA A 156 -19.54 -6.18 -7.14
CA ALA A 156 -18.10 -6.15 -7.31
C ALA A 156 -17.57 -4.79 -7.80
N ARG A 157 -18.31 -4.08 -8.67
CA ARG A 157 -17.96 -2.72 -9.11
C ARG A 157 -18.04 -1.68 -8.00
N ARG A 158 -19.07 -1.75 -7.14
CA ARG A 158 -19.22 -0.88 -5.98
C ARG A 158 -18.13 -1.18 -4.95
N ASP A 159 -17.91 -2.46 -4.65
CA ASP A 159 -16.97 -2.92 -3.63
C ASP A 159 -15.51 -2.62 -4.04
N ARG A 160 -15.20 -2.57 -5.34
CA ARG A 160 -13.92 -2.05 -5.87
C ARG A 160 -13.62 -0.60 -5.47
N ILE A 161 -14.67 0.20 -5.23
CA ILE A 161 -14.55 1.59 -4.75
C ILE A 161 -14.44 1.60 -3.22
N SER A 162 -15.34 0.91 -2.53
CA SER A 162 -15.38 0.70 -1.08
C SER A 162 -16.58 -0.19 -0.72
N GLY A 163 -16.46 -1.02 0.33
CA GLY A 163 -17.60 -1.80 0.84
C GLY A 163 -18.66 -0.94 1.55
N THR A 164 -18.23 0.17 2.15
CA THR A 164 -19.11 1.18 2.76
C THR A 164 -18.97 2.53 2.07
N ARG A 165 -19.95 3.43 2.26
CA ARG A 165 -19.89 4.78 1.69
C ARG A 165 -18.56 5.47 2.09
N PRO A 166 -17.74 5.91 1.11
CA PRO A 166 -16.44 6.51 1.40
C PRO A 166 -16.55 7.78 2.25
N VAL A 167 -15.87 7.80 3.39
CA VAL A 167 -15.71 8.97 4.27
C VAL A 167 -14.26 9.47 4.24
N LYS A 168 -13.31 8.58 3.94
CA LYS A 168 -11.87 8.89 3.82
C LYS A 168 -11.45 9.10 2.36
N PRO A 169 -10.41 9.91 2.10
CA PRO A 169 -9.96 10.24 0.74
C PRO A 169 -9.33 9.04 0.00
N THR A 170 -8.68 8.13 0.74
CA THR A 170 -7.94 7.00 0.19
C THR A 170 -8.59 5.66 0.57
N TRP A 171 -8.45 4.67 -0.31
CA TRP A 171 -9.06 3.34 -0.09
C TRP A 171 -8.42 2.67 1.14
N PRO A 172 -7.09 2.71 1.32
CA PRO A 172 -6.46 2.21 2.55
C PRO A 172 -7.04 2.80 3.83
N ALA A 173 -7.18 4.13 3.91
CA ALA A 173 -7.72 4.79 5.10
C ALA A 173 -9.18 4.40 5.35
N GLN A 174 -9.99 4.29 4.30
CA GLN A 174 -11.38 3.84 4.43
C GLN A 174 -11.44 2.39 4.93
N ARG A 175 -10.56 1.51 4.46
CA ARG A 175 -10.54 0.10 4.87
C ARG A 175 -10.16 -0.09 6.34
N MET A 176 -9.14 0.64 6.80
CA MET A 176 -8.74 0.66 8.22
C MET A 176 -9.81 1.31 9.11
N THR A 177 -10.45 2.39 8.66
CA THR A 177 -11.57 3.02 9.39
C THR A 177 -12.74 2.05 9.51
N GLY A 178 -13.08 1.33 8.42
CA GLY A 178 -14.14 0.33 8.43
C GLY A 178 -13.85 -0.84 9.38
N ALA A 179 -12.58 -1.22 9.54
CA ALA A 179 -12.14 -2.22 10.54
C ALA A 179 -12.36 -1.71 11.96
N ALA A 180 -11.87 -0.50 12.27
CA ALA A 180 -12.07 0.15 13.56
C ALA A 180 -13.56 0.30 13.90
N ASP A 181 -14.39 0.70 12.93
CA ASP A 181 -15.84 0.82 13.12
C ASP A 181 -16.52 -0.54 13.39
N ARG A 182 -16.04 -1.62 12.78
CA ARG A 182 -16.55 -2.98 13.06
C ARG A 182 -16.19 -3.43 14.46
N VAL A 183 -14.93 -3.24 14.87
CA VAL A 183 -14.49 -3.53 16.24
C VAL A 183 -15.31 -2.74 17.25
N ARG A 184 -15.48 -1.43 17.02
CA ARG A 184 -16.30 -0.57 17.89
C ARG A 184 -17.76 -1.00 17.94
N ARG A 185 -18.37 -1.40 16.82
CA ARG A 185 -19.76 -1.91 16.81
C ARG A 185 -19.90 -3.26 17.51
N ARG A 186 -18.90 -4.13 17.42
CA ARG A 186 -18.93 -5.48 17.98
C ARG A 186 -18.63 -5.52 19.47
N TYR A 187 -17.62 -4.77 19.89
CA TYR A 187 -17.10 -4.82 21.26
C TYR A 187 -17.27 -3.51 22.02
N GLY A 188 -17.72 -2.41 21.41
CA GLY A 188 -17.84 -1.13 22.10
C GLY A 188 -16.51 -0.44 22.44
N VAL A 189 -15.36 -1.02 22.08
CA VAL A 189 -14.02 -0.47 22.33
C VAL A 189 -13.43 0.19 21.08
N ASP A 190 -12.58 1.19 21.29
CA ASP A 190 -11.84 1.78 20.17
C ASP A 190 -10.63 0.90 19.81
N LEU A 191 -10.54 0.53 18.53
CA LEU A 191 -9.39 -0.22 18.01
C LEU A 191 -8.08 0.51 18.28
N ALA A 192 -8.03 1.84 18.16
CA ALA A 192 -6.79 2.59 18.37
C ALA A 192 -6.30 2.53 19.83
N GLU A 193 -7.23 2.46 20.78
CA GLU A 193 -6.94 2.44 22.22
C GLU A 193 -6.58 1.02 22.70
N VAL A 194 -7.28 0.00 22.20
CA VAL A 194 -7.04 -1.41 22.58
C VAL A 194 -5.83 -2.01 21.87
N TRP A 195 -5.46 -1.50 20.69
CA TRP A 195 -4.42 -2.08 19.85
C TRP A 195 -3.06 -2.31 20.54
N PRO A 196 -2.49 -1.35 21.30
CA PRO A 196 -1.19 -1.56 21.96
C PRO A 196 -1.20 -2.73 22.95
N TYR A 197 -2.33 -2.94 23.62
CA TYR A 197 -2.54 -4.02 24.58
C TYR A 197 -2.77 -5.35 23.85
N ALA A 198 -3.64 -5.38 22.85
CA ALA A 198 -3.83 -6.58 22.03
C ALA A 198 -2.51 -7.01 21.35
N TRP A 199 -1.69 -6.05 20.92
CA TRP A 199 -0.37 -6.29 20.33
C TRP A 199 0.64 -6.87 21.32
N SER A 200 0.64 -6.41 22.58
CA SER A 200 1.56 -6.93 23.61
C SER A 200 1.21 -8.36 24.03
N LEU A 201 -0.07 -8.74 23.88
CA LEU A 201 -0.57 -10.10 24.12
C LEU A 201 -0.36 -11.05 22.94
N ALA A 202 -0.21 -10.51 21.74
CA ALA A 202 -0.02 -11.29 20.53
C ALA A 202 1.26 -12.16 20.61
N GLY A 203 1.09 -13.45 20.29
CA GLY A 203 2.19 -14.40 20.13
C GLY A 203 3.24 -13.96 19.11
N GLY A 204 4.42 -14.56 19.16
CA GLY A 204 5.53 -14.23 18.25
C GLY A 204 5.18 -14.39 16.77
N GLU A 205 4.39 -15.42 16.44
CA GLU A 205 3.92 -15.71 15.08
C GLU A 205 3.00 -14.60 14.53
N LEU A 206 1.95 -14.23 15.27
CA LEU A 206 1.03 -13.16 14.88
C LEU A 206 1.75 -11.79 14.73
N ARG A 207 2.71 -11.50 15.62
CA ARG A 207 3.54 -10.29 15.50
C ARG A 207 4.41 -10.33 14.23
N GLY A 208 4.99 -11.48 13.91
CA GLY A 208 5.77 -11.69 12.68
C GLY A 208 4.94 -11.53 11.40
N ASP A 209 3.72 -12.07 11.38
CA ASP A 209 2.80 -11.92 10.25
C ASP A 209 2.42 -10.46 10.02
N ILE A 210 2.04 -9.74 11.07
CA ILE A 210 1.67 -8.32 10.97
C ILE A 210 2.86 -7.48 10.50
N GLN A 211 4.07 -7.75 11.01
CA GLN A 211 5.30 -7.08 10.54
C GLN A 211 5.56 -7.36 9.06
N THR A 212 5.41 -8.61 8.63
CA THR A 212 5.59 -9.02 7.23
C THR A 212 4.62 -8.28 6.30
N VAL A 213 3.35 -8.18 6.67
CA VAL A 213 2.37 -7.44 5.87
C VAL A 213 2.65 -5.93 5.90
N ARG A 214 3.10 -5.38 7.04
CA ARG A 214 3.48 -3.97 7.16
C ARG A 214 4.67 -3.62 6.26
N ASP A 215 5.68 -4.48 6.22
CA ASP A 215 6.84 -4.34 5.35
C ASP A 215 6.44 -4.42 3.87
N GLY A 216 5.50 -5.30 3.53
CA GLY A 216 4.89 -5.36 2.20
C GLY A 216 4.17 -4.07 1.80
N PHE A 217 3.43 -3.47 2.74
CA PHE A 217 2.79 -2.16 2.52
C PHE A 217 3.83 -1.07 2.28
N ALA A 218 4.88 -1.01 3.10
CA ALA A 218 5.97 -0.04 2.95
C ALA A 218 6.75 -0.23 1.63
N ALA A 219 6.98 -1.48 1.21
CA ALA A 219 7.54 -1.78 -0.11
C ALA A 219 6.65 -1.26 -1.25
N SER A 220 5.32 -1.42 -1.15
CA SER A 220 4.38 -0.88 -2.16
C SER A 220 4.40 0.65 -2.23
N ALA A 221 4.62 1.34 -1.11
CA ALA A 221 4.73 2.79 -1.08
C ALA A 221 6.05 3.26 -1.74
N ARG A 222 7.17 2.58 -1.45
CA ARG A 222 8.46 2.79 -2.14
C ARG A 222 8.35 2.58 -3.66
N LEU A 223 7.66 1.53 -4.11
CA LEU A 223 7.41 1.31 -5.55
C LEU A 223 6.61 2.46 -6.19
N THR A 224 5.69 3.08 -5.44
CA THR A 224 4.94 4.25 -5.93
C THR A 224 5.85 5.46 -6.07
N ALA A 225 6.77 5.67 -5.13
CA ALA A 225 7.76 6.74 -5.21
C ALA A 225 8.65 6.58 -6.46
N TRP A 226 9.16 5.37 -6.70
CA TRP A 226 9.92 5.07 -7.92
C TRP A 226 9.11 5.32 -9.19
N ALA A 227 7.85 4.89 -9.23
CA ALA A 227 6.99 5.09 -10.39
C ALA A 227 6.78 6.57 -10.72
N TRP A 228 6.61 7.43 -9.69
CA TRP A 228 6.57 8.88 -9.88
C TRP A 228 7.92 9.45 -10.32
N GLY A 229 9.03 8.91 -9.83
CA GLY A 229 10.37 9.26 -10.32
C GLY A 229 10.50 8.99 -11.82
N TYR A 230 10.14 7.79 -12.29
CA TYR A 230 10.15 7.46 -13.72
C TYR A 230 9.19 8.33 -14.54
N ALA A 231 8.01 8.66 -14.00
CA ALA A 231 7.10 9.60 -14.64
C ALA A 231 7.72 11.00 -14.78
N ALA A 232 8.43 11.48 -13.76
CA ALA A 232 9.13 12.76 -13.79
C ALA A 232 10.25 12.76 -14.84
N ILE A 233 11.02 11.66 -14.96
CA ILE A 233 12.00 11.48 -16.05
C ILE A 233 11.30 11.57 -17.40
N ALA A 234 10.23 10.81 -17.60
CA ALA A 234 9.49 10.79 -18.86
C ALA A 234 8.95 12.17 -19.24
N ILE A 235 8.39 12.92 -18.30
CA ILE A 235 7.85 14.26 -18.53
C ILE A 235 8.99 15.26 -18.80
N GLY A 236 10.07 15.22 -18.02
CA GLY A 236 11.17 16.18 -18.12
C GLY A 236 12.07 15.97 -19.35
N THR A 237 12.21 14.74 -19.83
CA THR A 237 13.11 14.39 -20.95
C THR A 237 12.38 13.96 -22.23
N GLY A 238 11.09 13.64 -22.13
CA GLY A 238 10.33 13.04 -23.23
C GLY A 238 10.67 11.58 -23.52
N TRP A 239 11.42 10.89 -22.65
CA TRP A 239 11.84 9.51 -22.88
C TRP A 239 10.69 8.52 -22.56
N TRP A 240 10.03 8.02 -23.61
CA TRP A 240 8.85 7.15 -23.48
C TRP A 240 9.07 5.82 -22.72
N PRO A 241 10.26 5.17 -22.69
CA PRO A 241 10.44 3.94 -21.91
C PRO A 241 10.22 4.16 -20.41
N ALA A 242 10.64 5.31 -19.87
CA ALA A 242 10.35 5.68 -18.49
C ALA A 242 8.84 5.86 -18.24
N ALA A 243 8.09 6.35 -19.25
CA ALA A 243 6.63 6.44 -19.16
C ALA A 243 5.99 5.05 -19.05
N LEU A 244 6.48 4.06 -19.81
CA LEU A 244 5.99 2.68 -19.70
C LEU A 244 6.31 2.07 -18.34
N LEU A 245 7.53 2.26 -17.83
CA LEU A 245 7.90 1.81 -16.49
C LEU A 245 6.96 2.41 -15.44
N ALA A 246 6.70 3.71 -15.50
CA ALA A 246 5.75 4.36 -14.60
C ALA A 246 4.32 3.80 -14.75
N ALA A 247 3.85 3.60 -15.98
CA ALA A 247 2.52 3.09 -16.30
C ALA A 247 2.29 1.66 -15.79
N VAL A 248 3.35 0.82 -15.72
CA VAL A 248 3.29 -0.54 -15.16
C VAL A 248 3.45 -0.52 -13.64
N LEU A 249 4.39 0.26 -13.10
CA LEU A 249 4.70 0.27 -11.67
C LEU A 249 3.56 0.86 -10.82
N LEU A 250 2.91 1.94 -11.28
CA LEU A 250 1.79 2.57 -10.55
C LEU A 250 0.63 1.61 -10.24
N PRO A 251 0.04 0.87 -11.21
CA PRO A 251 -1.04 -0.06 -10.92
C PRO A 251 -0.58 -1.25 -10.07
N VAL A 252 0.63 -1.76 -10.26
CA VAL A 252 1.19 -2.86 -9.44
C VAL A 252 1.36 -2.42 -7.98
N ALA A 253 1.97 -1.25 -7.76
CA ALA A 253 2.15 -0.66 -6.44
C ALA A 253 0.79 -0.35 -5.76
N GLY A 254 -0.20 0.05 -6.56
CA GLY A 254 -1.57 0.27 -6.10
C GLY A 254 -2.29 -1.01 -5.67
N ARG A 255 -2.16 -2.10 -6.44
CA ARG A 255 -2.75 -3.41 -6.10
C ARG A 255 -2.13 -4.01 -4.85
N ARG A 256 -0.79 -4.12 -4.83
CA ARG A 256 -0.04 -4.62 -3.65
C ARG A 256 -0.34 -3.81 -2.39
N GLY A 257 -0.46 -2.49 -2.52
CA GLY A 257 -0.82 -1.63 -1.40
C GLY A 257 -2.25 -1.87 -0.87
N ARG A 258 -3.20 -2.25 -1.73
CA ARG A 258 -4.57 -2.59 -1.30
C ARG A 258 -4.61 -3.95 -0.62
N GLU A 259 -3.96 -4.96 -1.20
CA GLU A 259 -3.86 -6.32 -0.64
C GLU A 259 -3.23 -6.29 0.75
N ALA A 260 -2.11 -5.58 0.91
CA ALA A 260 -1.45 -5.45 2.20
C ALA A 260 -2.33 -4.75 3.26
N VAL A 261 -3.10 -3.73 2.88
CA VAL A 261 -4.00 -3.04 3.83
C VAL A 261 -5.22 -3.89 4.16
N ASP A 262 -5.72 -4.67 3.22
CA ASP A 262 -6.81 -5.60 3.50
C ASP A 262 -6.37 -6.68 4.50
N ALA A 263 -5.19 -7.26 4.28
CA ALA A 263 -4.59 -8.22 5.19
C ALA A 263 -4.30 -7.61 6.57
N LEU A 264 -3.70 -6.41 6.65
CA LEU A 264 -3.48 -5.71 7.92
C LEU A 264 -4.77 -5.47 8.68
N ALA A 265 -5.83 -5.05 7.99
CA ALA A 265 -7.10 -4.76 8.63
C ALA A 265 -7.77 -6.05 9.15
N THR A 266 -7.71 -7.15 8.39
CA THR A 266 -8.20 -8.46 8.83
C THR A 266 -7.40 -8.98 10.02
N LEU A 267 -6.06 -8.92 9.97
CA LEU A 267 -5.22 -9.33 11.10
C LEU A 267 -5.48 -8.49 12.36
N ALA A 268 -5.70 -7.18 12.19
CA ALA A 268 -6.03 -6.32 13.32
C ALA A 268 -7.40 -6.65 13.94
N GLU A 269 -8.41 -6.92 13.11
CA GLU A 269 -9.73 -7.38 13.56
C GLU A 269 -9.61 -8.74 14.28
N SER A 270 -8.91 -9.71 13.70
CA SER A 270 -8.72 -11.03 14.30
C SER A 270 -7.91 -11.00 15.60
N ALA A 271 -6.89 -10.16 15.68
CA ALA A 271 -6.11 -9.99 16.91
C ALA A 271 -6.97 -9.46 18.06
N VAL A 272 -7.87 -8.50 17.78
CA VAL A 272 -8.82 -8.02 18.79
C VAL A 272 -9.87 -9.09 19.09
N ASP A 273 -10.44 -9.76 18.09
CA ASP A 273 -11.42 -10.84 18.30
C ASP A 273 -10.88 -11.93 19.23
N LEU A 274 -9.59 -12.25 19.14
CA LEU A 274 -8.94 -13.28 19.95
C LEU A 274 -8.50 -12.77 21.33
N HIS A 275 -7.99 -11.54 21.44
CA HIS A 275 -7.34 -11.07 22.67
C HIS A 275 -8.11 -10.01 23.47
N VAL A 276 -9.28 -9.53 23.00
CA VAL A 276 -10.03 -8.48 23.72
C VAL A 276 -10.43 -8.88 25.14
N ARG A 277 -10.73 -10.17 25.36
CA ARG A 277 -11.02 -10.73 26.68
C ARG A 277 -9.78 -10.75 27.57
N ASP A 278 -8.67 -11.25 27.05
CA ASP A 278 -7.39 -11.29 27.77
C ASP A 278 -6.92 -9.88 28.18
N VAL A 279 -7.17 -8.88 27.32
CA VAL A 279 -6.93 -7.47 27.65
C VAL A 279 -7.78 -7.04 28.84
N ALA A 280 -9.09 -7.31 28.83
CA ALA A 280 -9.98 -6.93 29.93
C ALA A 280 -9.58 -7.60 31.25
N GLU A 281 -9.28 -8.90 31.24
CA GLU A 281 -8.87 -9.64 32.43
C GLU A 281 -7.56 -9.09 33.00
N ARG A 282 -6.56 -8.79 32.15
CA ARG A 282 -5.29 -8.19 32.60
C ARG A 282 -5.40 -6.73 33.04
N LEU A 283 -6.41 -6.00 32.56
CA LEU A 283 -6.76 -4.67 33.07
C LEU A 283 -7.56 -4.72 34.38
N GLY A 284 -7.81 -5.93 34.93
CA GLY A 284 -8.53 -6.10 36.20
C GLY A 284 -10.05 -6.04 36.08
N VAL A 285 -10.59 -6.08 34.84
CA VAL A 285 -12.03 -6.14 34.60
C VAL A 285 -12.45 -7.60 34.47
N ALA A 286 -13.17 -8.11 35.47
CA ALA A 286 -13.69 -9.47 35.44
C ALA A 286 -14.63 -9.65 34.25
N CYS A 287 -14.35 -10.68 33.42
CA CYS A 287 -15.15 -11.01 32.25
C CYS A 287 -15.64 -12.47 32.35
N PRO A 288 -16.57 -12.77 33.27
CA PRO A 288 -17.05 -14.13 33.50
C PRO A 288 -17.86 -14.70 32.31
N ASP A 289 -18.55 -13.83 31.57
CA ASP A 289 -19.36 -14.17 30.39
C ASP A 289 -18.77 -13.59 29.08
N ALA A 290 -19.53 -13.69 27.99
CA ALA A 290 -19.18 -13.07 26.70
C ALA A 290 -18.89 -11.56 26.85
N PHE A 291 -17.91 -11.07 26.11
CA PHE A 291 -17.49 -9.66 26.14
C PHE A 291 -18.67 -8.73 25.84
N GLY A 292 -19.16 -8.05 26.86
CA GLY A 292 -20.40 -7.28 26.81
C GLY A 292 -20.19 -5.76 26.88
N PRO A 293 -21.27 -4.97 26.70
CA PRO A 293 -21.21 -3.50 26.72
C PRO A 293 -20.71 -2.92 28.05
N THR A 294 -21.02 -3.57 29.18
CA THR A 294 -20.60 -3.15 30.52
C THR A 294 -19.09 -3.31 30.71
N THR A 295 -18.53 -4.45 30.31
CA THR A 295 -17.08 -4.70 30.30
C THR A 295 -16.36 -3.71 29.39
N ALA A 296 -16.92 -3.45 28.21
CA ALA A 296 -16.37 -2.48 27.26
C ALA A 296 -16.29 -1.07 27.84
N ALA A 297 -17.33 -0.62 28.54
CA ALA A 297 -17.35 0.68 29.21
C ALA A 297 -16.28 0.79 30.30
N ALA A 298 -16.09 -0.26 31.12
CA ALA A 298 -15.05 -0.30 32.14
C ALA A 298 -13.65 -0.25 31.52
N VAL A 299 -13.40 -1.05 30.47
CA VAL A 299 -12.13 -1.04 29.73
C VAL A 299 -11.85 0.33 29.12
N ASN A 300 -12.82 0.94 28.42
CA ASN A 300 -12.65 2.28 27.84
C ASN A 300 -12.38 3.35 28.91
N THR A 301 -12.95 3.22 30.10
CA THR A 301 -12.68 4.15 31.21
C THR A 301 -11.22 4.06 31.65
N ILE A 302 -10.68 2.84 31.78
CA ILE A 302 -9.27 2.61 32.14
C ILE A 302 -8.33 3.09 31.02
N LEU A 303 -8.68 2.85 29.76
CA LEU A 303 -7.84 3.22 28.61
C LEU A 303 -7.77 4.74 28.35
N ARG A 304 -8.72 5.51 28.90
CA ARG A 304 -8.84 6.96 28.70
C ARG A 304 -8.52 7.79 29.94
N ALA A 305 -8.24 7.14 31.07
CA ALA A 305 -7.78 7.78 32.30
C ALA A 305 -6.31 8.22 32.17
#